data_AF-A0A0Q5ZSC9-F1
#
_entry.id   AF-A0A0Q5ZSC9-F1
#
_cell.length_a   1.000
_cell.length_b   1.000
_cell.length_c   1.000
_cell.angle_alpha   90.00
_cell.angle_beta   90.00
_cell.angle_gamma   90.00
#
_symmetry.space_group_name_H-M   'P 1'
#
loop_
_entity.id
_entity.type
_entity.pdbx_description
1 polymer ?
#
loop_
_entity_poly.entity_id
_entity_poly.type
_entity_poly.pdbx_seq_one_letter_code
_entity_poly.pdbx_strand_id
1 'polypeptide(L)'
;MFFIYETAFSQINKNNCSYELSFFAYNLPIDEVDWYVPIKYNITGEFIDLNIRKENKDELYILFKIIETLKCDFRDVNDCDLKYKILTYDEDTDSFGERQSEIEFKFSDGEGKIYVRHPNFPEISSDATTFEKE
;
A
#
# COMPACT_ATOMS: atom_id res chain seq x y z
N MET A 1 -13.49 17.92 52.14
CA MET A 1 -14.20 18.06 50.85
C MET A 1 -13.13 18.00 49.77
N PHE A 2 -12.81 16.78 49.31
CA PHE A 2 -11.76 16.55 48.31
C PHE A 2 -12.41 16.53 46.94
N PHE A 3 -12.06 17.51 46.12
CA PHE A 3 -12.31 17.50 44.69
C PHE A 3 -11.36 16.50 44.05
N ILE A 4 -11.89 15.44 43.46
CA ILE A 4 -11.13 14.59 42.54
C ILE A 4 -11.63 14.95 41.15
N TYR A 5 -10.84 15.77 40.46
CA TYR A 5 -10.92 15.94 39.02
C TYR A 5 -10.31 14.68 38.39
N GLU A 6 -11.13 13.79 37.85
CA GLU A 6 -10.64 12.81 36.88
C GLU A 6 -10.46 13.54 35.54
N THR A 7 -9.25 14.05 35.33
CA THR A 7 -8.82 14.53 34.03
C THR A 7 -8.75 13.36 33.06
N ALA A 8 -9.58 13.43 32.02
CA ALA A 8 -9.56 12.59 30.84
C ALA A 8 -8.14 12.39 30.30
N PHE A 9 -7.62 11.17 30.42
CA PHE A 9 -6.51 10.71 29.57
C PHE A 9 -7.11 10.27 28.23
N SER A 10 -7.40 11.25 27.38
CA SER A 10 -7.58 11.00 25.96
C SER A 10 -6.20 10.69 25.39
N GLN A 11 -5.87 9.41 25.24
CA GLN A 11 -4.75 9.01 24.41
C GLN A 11 -5.10 9.40 22.97
N ILE A 12 -4.62 10.57 22.56
CA ILE A 12 -4.60 10.98 21.17
C ILE A 12 -3.71 9.95 20.47
N ASN A 13 -4.36 9.00 19.79
CA ASN A 13 -3.72 8.00 18.95
C ASN A 13 -3.11 8.78 17.77
N LYS A 14 -1.87 9.24 17.91
CA LYS A 14 -1.09 9.73 16.78
C LYS A 14 -0.86 8.52 15.88
N ASN A 15 -1.60 8.42 14.78
CA ASN A 15 -1.39 7.42 13.74
C ASN A 15 0.08 7.51 13.28
N ASN A 16 0.89 6.56 13.72
CA ASN A 16 2.33 6.47 13.45
C ASN A 16 2.63 5.88 12.07
N CYS A 17 1.65 5.91 11.15
CA CYS A 17 1.80 5.34 9.83
C CYS A 17 2.88 6.12 9.08
N SER A 18 3.94 5.45 8.66
CA SER A 18 4.91 6.06 7.76
C SER A 18 4.23 6.33 6.43
N TYR A 19 4.44 7.53 5.92
CA TYR A 19 3.93 7.97 4.62
C TYR A 19 5.03 7.97 3.55
N GLU A 20 6.20 7.42 3.86
CA GLU A 20 7.32 7.29 2.93
C GLU A 20 7.87 5.86 3.05
N LEU A 21 7.41 4.97 2.17
CA LEU A 21 7.75 3.54 2.17
C LEU A 21 7.92 3.02 0.73
N SER A 22 8.80 2.03 0.55
CA SER A 22 8.98 1.34 -0.74
C SER A 22 8.97 -0.17 -0.56
N PHE A 23 8.18 -0.87 -1.38
CA PHE A 23 8.09 -2.32 -1.40
C PHE A 23 8.28 -2.87 -2.81
N PHE A 24 8.79 -4.09 -2.93
CA PHE A 24 8.95 -4.79 -4.20
C PHE A 24 8.11 -6.06 -4.22
N ALA A 25 7.30 -6.24 -5.26
CA ALA A 25 6.59 -7.49 -5.50
C ALA A 25 7.16 -8.22 -6.72
N TYR A 26 7.13 -9.55 -6.67
CA TYR A 26 7.81 -10.42 -7.63
C TYR A 26 6.86 -11.27 -8.48
N ASN A 27 5.60 -11.43 -8.06
CA ASN A 27 4.61 -12.23 -8.77
C ASN A 27 3.32 -11.42 -8.97
N LEU A 28 2.96 -11.06 -10.19
CA LEU A 28 1.59 -10.66 -10.55
C LEU A 28 0.97 -11.78 -11.39
N PRO A 29 -0.15 -12.39 -10.98
CA PRO A 29 -0.84 -13.38 -11.79
C PRO A 29 -1.62 -12.69 -12.93
N ILE A 30 -0.91 -12.09 -13.87
CA ILE A 30 -1.48 -11.48 -15.07
C ILE A 30 -0.91 -12.26 -16.26
N ASP A 31 -1.63 -13.28 -16.71
CA ASP A 31 -1.31 -14.14 -17.87
C ASP A 31 -0.03 -15.00 -17.76
N GLU A 32 -0.09 -16.22 -18.30
CA GLU A 32 0.89 -17.33 -18.21
C GLU A 32 2.25 -17.07 -18.90
N VAL A 33 2.62 -15.81 -19.12
CA VAL A 33 3.89 -15.40 -19.73
C VAL A 33 4.74 -14.81 -18.62
N ASP A 34 5.90 -15.38 -18.31
CA ASP A 34 6.77 -14.94 -17.22
C ASP A 34 7.00 -13.40 -17.22
N TRP A 35 6.23 -12.68 -16.39
CA TRP A 35 6.45 -11.25 -16.13
C TRP A 35 7.66 -11.15 -15.20
N TYR A 36 8.86 -11.20 -15.75
CA TYR A 36 10.08 -10.88 -15.01
C TYR A 36 10.17 -9.38 -14.77
N VAL A 37 9.47 -8.92 -13.74
CA VAL A 37 9.43 -7.50 -13.41
C VAL A 37 9.33 -7.31 -11.90
N PRO A 38 10.31 -6.66 -11.25
CA PRO A 38 10.10 -6.14 -9.91
C PRO A 38 9.06 -5.02 -9.98
N ILE A 39 7.90 -5.27 -9.38
CA ILE A 39 6.82 -4.31 -9.25
C ILE A 39 7.14 -3.46 -8.03
N LYS A 40 7.37 -2.17 -8.21
CA LYS A 40 7.72 -1.29 -7.11
C LYS A 40 6.50 -0.49 -6.65
N TYR A 41 6.17 -0.60 -5.37
CA TYR A 41 5.18 0.24 -4.71
C TYR A 41 5.92 1.32 -3.91
N ASN A 42 5.59 2.60 -4.11
CA ASN A 42 6.09 3.70 -3.28
C ASN A 42 4.91 4.43 -2.64
N ILE A 43 4.85 4.43 -1.32
CA ILE A 43 3.89 5.23 -0.57
C ILE A 43 4.54 6.58 -0.30
N THR A 44 3.94 7.67 -0.78
CA THR A 44 4.40 9.05 -0.58
C THR A 44 3.22 9.94 -0.19
N GLY A 45 3.12 10.32 1.08
CA GLY A 45 1.99 11.09 1.59
C GLY A 45 0.67 10.32 1.44
N GLU A 46 -0.28 10.89 0.70
CA GLU A 46 -1.59 10.27 0.41
C GLU A 46 -1.60 9.45 -0.89
N PHE A 47 -0.43 9.16 -1.48
CA PHE A 47 -0.33 8.49 -2.77
C PHE A 47 0.45 7.19 -2.69
N ILE A 48 0.08 6.25 -3.57
CA ILE A 48 0.83 5.00 -3.80
C ILE A 48 1.14 4.93 -5.29
N ASP A 49 2.41 5.00 -5.62
CA ASP A 49 2.92 4.84 -6.98
C ASP A 49 3.27 3.38 -7.21
N LEU A 50 2.69 2.80 -8.25
CA LEU A 50 2.95 1.44 -8.69
C LEU A 50 3.70 1.49 -10.02
N ASN A 51 4.97 1.12 -10.00
CA ASN A 51 5.84 1.09 -11.17
C ASN A 51 6.07 -0.35 -11.60
N ILE A 52 5.58 -0.70 -12.79
CA ILE A 52 5.73 -2.01 -13.41
C ILE A 52 6.63 -1.83 -14.63
N ARG A 53 7.88 -2.28 -14.53
CA ARG A 53 8.77 -2.35 -15.71
C ARG A 53 8.32 -3.48 -16.64
N LYS A 54 8.77 -3.51 -17.89
CA LYS A 54 8.64 -4.71 -18.74
C LYS A 54 9.95 -4.86 -19.47
N GLU A 55 10.44 -6.09 -19.63
CA GLU A 55 11.73 -6.34 -20.28
C GLU A 55 11.80 -5.75 -21.71
N ASN A 56 10.66 -5.70 -22.40
CA ASN A 56 10.56 -5.29 -23.81
C ASN A 56 9.47 -4.25 -24.10
N LYS A 57 8.97 -3.51 -23.10
CA LYS A 57 7.92 -2.47 -23.27
C LYS A 57 8.15 -1.28 -22.35
N ASP A 58 7.44 -0.18 -22.64
CA ASP A 58 7.36 1.02 -21.80
C ASP A 58 6.96 0.66 -20.36
N GLU A 59 7.55 1.36 -19.39
CA GLU A 59 7.21 1.25 -17.98
C GLU A 59 5.74 1.65 -17.78
N LEU A 60 4.95 0.81 -17.11
CA LEU A 60 3.58 1.13 -16.73
C LEU A 60 3.59 1.77 -15.34
N TYR A 61 3.04 2.97 -15.27
CA TYR A 61 2.87 3.73 -14.05
C TYR A 61 1.39 3.73 -13.67
N ILE A 62 1.08 3.31 -12.44
CA ILE A 62 -0.28 3.38 -11.91
C ILE A 62 -0.22 4.19 -10.61
N LEU A 63 -0.97 5.28 -10.55
CA LEU A 63 -1.08 6.11 -9.36
C LEU A 63 -2.37 5.79 -8.61
N PHE A 64 -2.25 5.59 -7.30
CA PHE A 64 -3.39 5.47 -6.41
C PHE A 64 -3.41 6.62 -5.40
N LYS A 65 -4.61 7.13 -5.09
CA LYS A 65 -4.83 8.05 -3.96
C LYS A 65 -5.43 7.29 -2.80
N ILE A 66 -4.77 7.37 -1.64
CA ILE A 66 -5.28 6.90 -0.35
C ILE A 66 -6.39 7.85 0.09
N ILE A 67 -7.58 7.31 0.32
CA ILE A 67 -8.73 8.07 0.83
C ILE A 67 -9.04 7.72 2.28
N GLU A 68 -8.57 6.57 2.76
CA GLU A 68 -8.80 6.11 4.13
C GLU A 68 -7.75 5.09 4.54
N THR A 69 -7.20 5.23 5.74
CA THR A 69 -6.34 4.19 6.37
C THR A 69 -7.22 3.26 7.19
N LEU A 70 -7.35 2.01 6.73
CA LEU A 70 -8.20 0.99 7.37
C LEU A 70 -7.45 0.22 8.47
N LYS A 71 -6.14 0.02 8.30
CA LYS A 71 -5.26 -0.64 9.27
C LYS A 71 -3.86 -0.05 9.20
N CYS A 72 -3.22 0.09 10.35
CA CYS A 72 -1.87 0.62 10.44
C CYS A 72 -1.15 0.04 11.65
N ASP A 73 -0.58 -1.15 11.47
CA ASP A 73 0.34 -1.78 12.40
C ASP A 73 1.75 -1.63 11.84
N PHE A 74 2.40 -0.49 12.08
CA PHE A 74 3.74 -0.20 11.59
C PHE A 74 4.76 -0.25 12.73
N ARG A 75 5.72 -1.17 12.67
CA ARG A 75 6.91 -1.15 13.55
C ARG A 75 8.09 -0.55 12.79
N ASP A 76 8.37 -1.12 11.63
CA ASP A 76 9.34 -0.66 10.66
C ASP A 76 8.95 -1.19 9.27
N VAL A 77 9.79 -0.96 8.25
CA VAL A 77 9.49 -1.41 6.88
C VAL A 77 9.46 -2.94 6.77
N ASN A 78 10.27 -3.65 7.56
CA ASN A 78 10.43 -5.11 7.56
C ASN A 78 9.31 -5.83 8.33
N ASP A 79 8.66 -5.15 9.29
CA ASP A 79 7.55 -5.68 10.10
C ASP A 79 6.38 -4.68 10.11
N CYS A 80 5.42 -4.90 9.20
CA CYS A 80 4.23 -4.06 9.09
C CYS A 80 2.98 -4.78 8.53
N ASP A 81 1.80 -4.30 8.96
CA ASP A 81 0.50 -4.63 8.37
C ASP A 81 -0.29 -3.34 8.13
N LEU A 82 -0.23 -2.87 6.89
CA LEU A 82 -0.82 -1.60 6.45
C LEU A 82 -1.96 -1.89 5.48
N LYS A 83 -3.13 -1.31 5.73
CA LYS A 83 -4.28 -1.46 4.84
C LYS A 83 -4.91 -0.10 4.53
N TYR A 84 -5.09 0.17 3.24
CA TYR A 84 -5.62 1.42 2.74
C TYR A 84 -6.81 1.19 1.83
N LYS A 85 -7.72 2.16 1.83
CA LYS A 85 -8.73 2.34 0.79
C LYS A 85 -8.20 3.35 -0.22
N ILE A 86 -8.30 3.02 -1.49
CA ILE A 86 -7.66 3.75 -2.57
C ILE A 86 -8.62 4.02 -3.74
N LEU A 87 -8.32 5.10 -4.47
CA LEU A 87 -8.86 5.41 -5.78
C LEU A 87 -7.74 5.33 -6.82
N THR A 88 -8.03 4.76 -7.98
CA THR A 88 -7.07 4.68 -9.10
C THR A 88 -7.15 5.96 -9.94
N TYR A 89 -6.00 6.53 -10.27
CA TYR A 89 -5.91 7.61 -11.25
C TYR A 89 -6.17 7.07 -12.65
N ASP A 90 -6.99 7.79 -13.41
CA ASP A 90 -7.33 7.51 -14.79
C ASP A 90 -6.72 8.60 -15.67
N GLU A 91 -5.72 8.21 -16.47
CA GLU A 91 -4.98 9.11 -17.35
C GLU A 91 -5.86 9.67 -18.48
N ASP A 92 -6.87 8.91 -18.93
CA ASP A 92 -7.75 9.33 -20.04
C ASP A 92 -8.66 10.49 -19.62
N THR A 93 -9.02 10.54 -18.34
CA THR A 93 -9.92 11.55 -17.77
C THR A 93 -9.21 12.58 -16.89
N ASP A 94 -7.91 12.42 -16.67
CA ASP A 94 -7.08 13.23 -15.75
C ASP A 94 -7.73 13.36 -14.36
N SER A 95 -8.25 12.24 -13.83
CA SER A 95 -9.02 12.25 -12.59
C SER A 95 -8.89 10.95 -11.81
N PHE A 96 -9.21 11.00 -10.52
CA PHE A 96 -9.33 9.78 -9.72
C PHE A 96 -10.71 9.17 -9.94
N GLY A 97 -10.75 7.88 -10.29
CA GLY A 97 -12.01 7.17 -10.44
C GLY A 97 -12.83 7.12 -9.14
N GLU A 98 -14.13 6.89 -9.25
CA GLU A 98 -15.02 6.79 -8.08
C GLU A 98 -14.96 5.42 -7.39
N ARG A 99 -14.42 4.42 -8.08
CA ARG A 99 -14.39 3.03 -7.61
C ARG A 99 -13.34 2.86 -6.52
N GLN A 100 -13.82 2.66 -5.31
CA GLN A 100 -12.97 2.39 -4.15
C GLN A 100 -12.45 0.95 -4.18
N SER A 101 -11.14 0.82 -4.03
CA SER A 101 -10.45 -0.47 -3.92
C SER A 101 -9.66 -0.51 -2.61
N GLU A 102 -9.19 -1.69 -2.23
CA GLU A 102 -8.35 -1.86 -1.04
C GLU A 102 -6.96 -2.34 -1.46
N ILE A 103 -5.93 -1.84 -0.79
CA ILE A 103 -4.57 -2.35 -0.89
C ILE A 103 -4.04 -2.65 0.51
N GLU A 104 -3.44 -3.82 0.67
CA GLU A 104 -2.90 -4.31 1.95
C GLU A 104 -1.44 -4.75 1.78
N PHE A 105 -0.57 -4.26 2.65
CA PHE A 105 0.85 -4.59 2.73
C PHE A 105 1.08 -5.38 4.01
N LYS A 106 1.48 -6.64 3.91
CA LYS A 106 1.75 -7.52 5.05
C LYS A 106 3.16 -8.05 4.97
N PHE A 107 4.03 -7.57 5.86
CA PHE A 107 5.43 -7.92 5.93
C PHE A 107 5.81 -8.39 7.32
N SER A 108 6.67 -9.40 7.38
CA SER A 108 7.29 -9.91 8.59
C SER A 108 8.71 -10.34 8.24
N ASP A 109 9.70 -9.79 8.94
CA ASP A 109 11.12 -10.06 8.71
C ASP A 109 11.57 -9.74 7.26
N GLY A 110 10.99 -8.68 6.67
CA GLY A 110 11.34 -8.19 5.34
C GLY A 110 10.72 -8.94 4.17
N GLU A 111 10.05 -10.06 4.43
CA GLU A 111 9.28 -10.82 3.43
C GLU A 111 7.79 -10.70 3.69
N GLY A 112 6.98 -10.81 2.64
CA GLY A 112 5.57 -10.53 2.78
C GLY A 112 4.74 -10.70 1.52
N LYS A 113 3.54 -10.14 1.58
CA LYS A 113 2.58 -10.12 0.47
C LYS A 113 1.90 -8.77 0.37
N ILE A 114 1.64 -8.37 -0.86
CA ILE A 114 0.81 -7.22 -1.19
C ILE A 114 -0.48 -7.74 -1.81
N TYR A 115 -1.61 -7.30 -1.28
CA TYR A 115 -2.94 -7.67 -1.75
C TYR A 115 -3.64 -6.45 -2.33
N VAL A 116 -4.20 -6.58 -3.53
CA VAL A 116 -5.04 -5.56 -4.17
C VAL A 116 -6.42 -6.15 -4.40
N ARG A 117 -7.45 -5.48 -3.89
CA ARG A 117 -8.83 -5.94 -3.96
C ARG A 117 -9.72 -4.87 -4.57
N HIS A 118 -10.13 -5.10 -5.81
CA HIS A 118 -11.14 -4.30 -6.49
C HIS A 118 -12.53 -4.90 -6.23
N PRO A 119 -13.61 -4.09 -6.14
CA PRO A 119 -14.98 -4.61 -6.08
C PRO A 119 -15.23 -5.59 -7.24
N ASN A 120 -16.02 -6.64 -7.09
CA ASN A 120 -16.42 -7.53 -8.20
C ASN A 120 -15.29 -8.21 -9.01
N PHE A 121 -14.03 -8.13 -8.59
CA PHE A 121 -12.91 -8.85 -9.19
C PHE A 121 -12.25 -9.76 -8.14
N PRO A 122 -11.58 -10.84 -8.56
CA PRO A 122 -10.75 -11.63 -7.67
C PRO A 122 -9.67 -10.76 -7.01
N GLU A 123 -9.30 -11.12 -5.78
CA GLU A 123 -8.15 -10.53 -5.12
C GLU A 123 -6.88 -10.90 -5.88
N ILE A 124 -6.02 -9.90 -6.07
CA ILE A 124 -4.69 -10.08 -6.63
C ILE A 124 -3.72 -10.08 -5.45
N SER A 125 -2.96 -11.16 -5.28
CA SER A 125 -1.91 -11.27 -4.27
C SER A 125 -0.56 -11.41 -4.94
N SER A 126 0.42 -10.66 -4.44
CA SER A 126 1.79 -10.68 -4.94
C SER A 126 2.75 -10.96 -3.80
N ASP A 127 3.65 -11.93 -3.96
CA ASP A 127 4.76 -12.12 -3.03
C ASP A 127 5.70 -10.92 -3.12
N ALA A 128 6.15 -10.41 -1.97
CA ALA A 128 6.86 -9.15 -1.89
C ALA A 128 7.98 -9.18 -0.85
N THR A 129 8.97 -8.32 -1.04
CA THR A 129 10.02 -8.05 -0.04
C THR A 129 10.17 -6.55 0.15
N THR A 130 10.71 -6.20 1.31
CA THR A 130 11.15 -4.85 1.62
C THR A 130 12.55 -4.65 1.06
N PHE A 131 12.97 -3.40 0.88
CA PHE A 131 14.33 -3.08 0.50
C PHE A 131 15.01 -2.48 1.74
N GLU A 132 16.01 -3.16 2.30
CA GLU A 132 17.02 -2.43 3.05
C GLU A 132 17.92 -1.75 2.01
N LYS A 133 17.94 -0.42 2.03
CA LYS A 133 19.03 0.33 1.41
C LYS A 133 20.31 -0.10 2.14
N GLU A 134 21.16 -0.87 1.47
CA GLU A 134 22.60 -0.88 1.79
C GLU A 134 23.17 0.55 1.71
#